data_AF-A0A8J3KK66-F1
#
_entry.id   AF-A0A8J3KK66-F1
#
_cell.length_a   1.000
_cell.length_b   1.000
_cell.length_c   1.000
_cell.angle_alpha   90.00
_cell.angle_beta   90.00
_cell.angle_gamma   90.00
#
_symmetry.space_group_name_H-M   'P 1'
#
loop_
_entity.id
_entity.type
_entity.pdbx_description
1 polymer ?
#
loop_
_entity_poly.entity_id
_entity_poly.type
_entity_poly.pdbx_seq_one_letter_code
_entity_poly.pdbx_strand_id
1 'polypeptide(L)'
;MHAVVAESDGAVIGIANYLLHENTSALTPSCYLQDLYVDPAARAQGVGAALLDWLWAQTRAQGWATLYWQTRENNYRARALYDRYTPHSGFLRYVLRTPQG
;
A
#
# COMPACT_ATOMS: atom_id res chain seq x y z
N MET A 1 0.38 -13.06 -4.61
CA MET A 1 0.32 -11.66 -5.10
C MET A 1 -1.13 -11.37 -5.44
N HIS A 2 -1.64 -10.24 -5.00
CA HIS A 2 -3.02 -9.81 -5.21
C HIS A 2 -3.06 -8.39 -5.78
N ALA A 3 -4.13 -8.07 -6.48
CA ALA A 3 -4.40 -6.73 -7.00
C ALA A 3 -5.86 -6.38 -6.77
N VAL A 4 -6.12 -5.12 -6.47
CA VAL A 4 -7.46 -4.52 -6.51
C VAL A 4 -7.43 -3.25 -7.33
N VAL A 5 -8.57 -2.92 -7.92
CA VAL A 5 -8.76 -1.73 -8.75
C VAL A 5 -9.82 -0.83 -8.14
N ALA A 6 -9.64 0.47 -8.34
CA ALA A 6 -10.71 1.45 -8.19
C ALA A 6 -11.28 1.72 -9.59
N GLU A 7 -12.60 1.67 -9.70
CA GLU A 7 -13.33 1.92 -10.95
C GLU A 7 -14.27 3.11 -10.79
N SER A 8 -14.40 3.92 -11.83
CA SER A 8 -15.43 4.96 -11.98
C SER A 8 -15.94 4.94 -13.40
N ASP A 9 -17.27 4.95 -13.57
CA ASP A 9 -17.93 4.96 -14.88
C ASP A 9 -17.44 3.85 -15.83
N GLY A 10 -17.16 2.67 -15.28
CA GLY A 10 -16.64 1.51 -16.01
C GLY A 10 -15.17 1.59 -16.42
N ALA A 11 -14.45 2.64 -16.00
CA ALA A 11 -13.02 2.80 -16.23
C ALA A 11 -12.21 2.52 -14.96
N VAL A 12 -11.10 1.79 -15.08
CA VAL A 12 -10.13 1.61 -14.00
C VAL A 12 -9.32 2.90 -13.83
N ILE A 13 -9.40 3.51 -12.64
CA ILE A 13 -8.78 4.80 -12.31
C ILE A 13 -7.69 4.70 -11.23
N GLY A 14 -7.47 3.50 -10.68
CA GLY A 14 -6.41 3.27 -9.71
C GLY A 14 -6.24 1.79 -9.40
N ILE A 15 -5.06 1.43 -8.88
CA ILE A 15 -4.71 0.06 -8.49
C ILE A 15 -4.02 0.05 -7.13
N ALA A 16 -4.16 -1.06 -6.42
CA ALA A 16 -3.30 -1.43 -5.30
C ALA A 16 -2.84 -2.89 -5.45
N ASN A 17 -1.53 -3.09 -5.62
CA ASN A 17 -0.90 -4.41 -5.64
C ASN A 17 -0.32 -4.71 -4.26
N TYR A 18 -0.64 -5.88 -3.72
CA TYR A 18 -0.18 -6.28 -2.39
C TYR A 18 0.18 -7.75 -2.31
N LEU A 19 0.99 -8.09 -1.31
CA LEU A 19 1.36 -9.46 -0.98
C LEU A 19 1.11 -9.72 0.49
N LEU A 20 0.53 -10.89 0.78
CA LEU A 20 0.52 -11.44 2.12
C LEU A 20 1.77 -12.31 2.27
N HIS A 21 2.44 -12.18 3.40
CA HIS A 21 3.61 -13.00 3.72
C HIS A 21 3.61 -13.38 5.21
N GLU A 22 4.32 -14.47 5.51
CA GLU A 22 4.51 -14.94 6.87
C GLU A 22 5.29 -13.91 7.71
N ASN A 23 4.99 -13.86 8.99
CA ASN A 23 5.61 -12.96 9.95
C ASN A 23 6.12 -13.80 11.13
N THR A 24 7.42 -13.74 11.43
CA THR A 24 8.01 -14.51 12.53
C THR A 24 7.68 -13.94 13.91
N SER A 25 7.19 -12.70 13.97
CA SER A 25 6.81 -12.01 15.19
C SER A 25 5.29 -12.01 15.45
N ALA A 26 4.51 -12.66 14.59
CA ALA A 26 3.06 -12.76 14.73
C ALA A 26 2.55 -14.14 14.27
N LEU A 27 1.40 -14.57 14.79
CA LEU A 27 0.78 -15.83 14.38
C LEU A 27 -0.03 -15.73 13.08
N THR A 28 -0.23 -14.52 12.57
CA THR A 28 -1.00 -14.22 11.34
C THR A 28 -0.12 -13.46 10.34
N PRO A 29 -0.41 -13.57 9.03
CA PRO A 29 0.42 -12.96 8.00
C PRO A 29 0.39 -11.43 8.06
N SER A 30 1.42 -10.81 7.50
CA SER A 30 1.50 -9.37 7.24
C SER A 30 1.16 -9.07 5.78
N CYS A 31 0.57 -7.91 5.53
CA CYS A 31 0.27 -7.38 4.21
C CYS A 31 1.27 -6.28 3.82
N TYR A 32 2.03 -6.52 2.76
CA TYR A 32 2.86 -5.49 2.14
C TYR A 32 2.15 -4.92 0.91
N LEU A 33 1.79 -3.63 0.98
CA LEU A 33 1.35 -2.85 -0.16
C LEU A 33 2.58 -2.47 -1.00
N GLN A 34 2.72 -3.10 -2.15
CA GLN A 34 3.86 -2.94 -3.04
C GLN A 34 3.68 -1.72 -3.94
N ASP A 35 2.54 -1.60 -4.60
CA ASP A 35 2.25 -0.53 -5.55
C ASP A 35 0.88 0.08 -5.25
N LEU A 36 0.83 1.41 -5.16
CA LEU A 36 -0.41 2.19 -5.13
C LEU A 36 -0.33 3.24 -6.23
N TYR A 37 -1.25 3.18 -7.19
CA TYR A 37 -1.29 4.11 -8.31
C TYR A 37 -2.71 4.63 -8.52
N VAL A 38 -2.79 5.90 -8.89
CA VAL A 38 -4.02 6.58 -9.27
C VAL A 38 -3.76 7.33 -10.57
N ASP A 39 -4.68 7.17 -11.52
CA ASP A 39 -4.69 7.88 -12.78
C ASP A 39 -4.52 9.40 -12.52
N PRO A 40 -3.60 10.08 -13.22
CA PRO A 40 -3.40 11.52 -13.08
C PRO A 40 -4.67 12.37 -13.13
N ALA A 41 -5.66 11.99 -13.94
CA ALA A 41 -6.94 12.70 -14.04
C ALA A 41 -7.82 12.50 -12.79
N ALA A 42 -7.70 11.35 -12.12
CA ALA A 42 -8.47 10.99 -10.91
C ALA A 42 -7.75 11.34 -9.60
N ARG A 43 -6.57 11.96 -9.68
CA ARG A 43 -5.76 12.33 -8.52
C ARG A 43 -6.42 13.41 -7.67
N ALA A 44 -6.19 13.32 -6.36
CA ALA A 44 -6.75 14.23 -5.34
C ALA A 44 -8.28 14.16 -5.18
N GLN A 45 -8.92 13.15 -5.78
CA GLN A 45 -10.35 12.85 -5.62
C GLN A 45 -10.62 11.71 -4.61
N GLY A 46 -9.65 11.41 -3.73
CA GLY A 46 -9.81 10.38 -2.70
C GLY A 46 -9.55 8.92 -3.14
N VAL A 47 -9.30 8.65 -4.43
CA VAL A 47 -9.10 7.28 -4.96
C VAL A 47 -8.02 6.49 -4.22
N GLY A 48 -6.85 7.11 -3.98
CA GLY A 48 -5.76 6.43 -3.26
C GLY A 48 -6.11 6.14 -1.80
N ALA A 49 -6.90 7.01 -1.16
CA ALA A 49 -7.39 6.76 0.19
C ALA A 49 -8.41 5.61 0.19
N ALA A 50 -9.32 5.56 -0.78
CA ALA A 50 -10.30 4.48 -0.90
C ALA A 50 -9.63 3.10 -1.06
N LEU A 51 -8.57 3.01 -1.86
CA LEU A 51 -7.79 1.78 -2.02
C LEU A 51 -7.08 1.36 -0.71
N LEU A 52 -6.48 2.31 0.02
CA LEU A 52 -5.86 2.05 1.32
C LEU A 52 -6.88 1.67 2.39
N ASP A 53 -8.01 2.36 2.45
CA ASP A 53 -9.11 2.10 3.38
C ASP A 53 -9.68 0.70 3.16
N TRP A 54 -9.81 0.29 1.88
CA TRP A 54 -10.21 -1.07 1.53
C TRP A 54 -9.19 -2.10 2.05
N LEU A 55 -7.89 -1.90 1.81
CA LEU A 55 -6.85 -2.80 2.32
C LEU A 55 -6.84 -2.84 3.86
N TRP A 56 -7.03 -1.71 4.52
CA TRP A 56 -7.12 -1.65 5.97
C TRP A 56 -8.37 -2.37 6.51
N ALA A 57 -9.50 -2.27 5.82
CA ALA A 57 -10.69 -3.05 6.14
C ALA A 57 -10.43 -4.56 5.97
N GLN A 58 -9.78 -4.99 4.89
CA GLN A 58 -9.41 -6.40 4.70
C GLN A 58 -8.46 -6.90 5.79
N THR A 59 -7.45 -6.09 6.14
CA THR A 59 -6.49 -6.41 7.21
C THR A 59 -7.22 -6.74 8.52
N ARG A 60 -8.21 -5.91 8.90
CA ARG A 60 -9.03 -6.13 10.09
C ARG A 60 -9.97 -7.32 9.97
N ALA A 61 -10.66 -7.45 8.83
CA ALA A 61 -11.64 -8.52 8.62
C ALA A 61 -11.01 -9.91 8.59
N GLN A 62 -9.79 -10.02 8.06
CA GLN A 62 -9.06 -11.28 7.89
C GLN A 62 -8.07 -11.56 9.04
N GLY A 63 -7.92 -10.63 10.00
CA GLY A 63 -7.01 -10.78 11.14
C GLY A 63 -5.53 -10.75 10.78
N TRP A 64 -5.14 -10.08 9.69
CA TRP A 64 -3.73 -9.92 9.31
C TRP A 64 -3.01 -9.05 10.35
N ALA A 65 -1.78 -9.42 10.68
CA ALA A 65 -1.04 -8.81 11.78
C ALA A 65 -0.73 -7.33 11.51
N THR A 66 -0.31 -7.00 10.29
CA THR A 66 0.05 -5.64 9.90
C THR A 66 -0.28 -5.37 8.44
N LEU A 67 -0.53 -4.10 8.12
CA LEU A 67 -0.48 -3.55 6.77
C LEU A 67 0.67 -2.52 6.74
N TYR A 68 1.60 -2.67 5.80
CA TYR A 68 2.72 -1.72 5.67
C TYR A 68 3.10 -1.48 4.20
N TRP A 69 3.81 -0.39 3.96
CA TRP A 69 4.33 0.01 2.66
C TRP A 69 5.66 0.73 2.82
N GLN A 70 6.34 0.95 1.69
CA GLN A 70 7.55 1.76 1.63
C GLN A 70 7.37 2.84 0.56
N THR A 71 7.91 4.03 0.82
CA THR A 71 7.94 5.10 -0.18
C THR A 71 9.23 5.87 -0.06
N ARG A 72 9.61 6.57 -1.13
CA ARG A 72 10.77 7.47 -1.09
C ARG A 72 10.44 8.69 -0.25
N GLU A 73 11.43 9.21 0.48
CA GLU A 73 11.26 10.41 1.31
C GLU A 73 10.75 11.61 0.52
N ASN A 74 11.16 11.74 -0.74
CA ASN A 74 10.77 12.83 -1.63
C ASN A 74 9.43 12.60 -2.35
N ASN A 75 8.72 11.50 -2.10
CA ASN A 75 7.39 11.26 -2.64
C ASN A 75 6.33 12.01 -1.82
N TYR A 76 6.44 13.34 -1.75
CA TYR A 76 5.64 14.20 -0.88
C TYR A 76 4.14 14.02 -1.07
N ARG A 77 3.69 13.79 -2.32
CA ARG A 77 2.27 13.56 -2.62
C ARG A 77 1.75 12.26 -2.00
N ALA A 78 2.48 11.16 -2.14
CA ALA A 78 2.08 9.89 -1.52
C ALA A 78 2.23 9.95 0.01
N ARG A 79 3.31 10.57 0.51
CA ARG A 79 3.51 10.79 1.95
C ARG A 79 2.37 11.60 2.58
N ALA A 80 1.91 12.67 1.95
CA ALA A 80 0.76 13.43 2.43
C ALA A 80 -0.53 12.58 2.56
N LEU A 81 -0.69 11.55 1.74
CA LEU A 81 -1.75 10.55 1.92
C LEU A 81 -1.44 9.62 3.10
N TYR A 82 -0.24 9.03 3.12
CA TYR A 82 0.17 8.04 4.13
C TYR A 82 0.24 8.60 5.56
N ASP A 83 0.68 9.85 5.72
CA ASP A 83 0.81 10.54 7.01
C ASP A 83 -0.55 10.73 7.71
N ARG A 84 -1.67 10.59 6.96
CA ARG A 84 -3.03 10.57 7.52
C ARG A 84 -3.39 9.25 8.23
N TYR A 85 -2.67 8.18 7.92
CA TYR A 85 -2.92 6.83 8.47
C TYR A 85 -1.99 6.53 9.63
N THR A 86 -0.70 6.84 9.48
CA THR A 86 0.33 6.52 10.47
C THR A 86 1.59 7.34 10.21
N PRO A 87 2.34 7.77 11.24
CA PRO A 87 3.68 8.32 11.05
C PRO A 87 4.62 7.26 10.46
N HIS A 88 5.69 7.70 9.79
CA HIS A 88 6.73 6.78 9.36
C HIS A 88 7.38 6.10 10.57
N SER A 89 7.73 4.82 10.43
CA SER A 89 8.23 4.00 11.54
C SER A 89 9.63 4.36 12.03
N GLY A 90 10.38 5.17 11.28
CA GLY A 90 11.77 5.56 11.60
C GLY A 90 12.82 4.51 11.22
N PHE A 91 12.42 3.40 10.61
CA PHE A 91 13.35 2.37 10.12
C PHE A 91 14.03 2.78 8.82
N LEU A 92 15.34 2.53 8.73
CA LEU A 92 16.10 2.64 7.49
C LEU A 92 15.95 1.36 6.64
N ARG A 93 15.92 1.52 5.32
CA ARG A 93 15.88 0.40 4.38
C ARG A 93 17.25 0.21 3.72
N TYR A 94 17.87 -0.94 3.98
CA TYR A 94 19.05 -1.41 3.25
C TYR A 94 18.62 -2.36 2.14
N VAL A 95 19.23 -2.23 0.95
CA VAL A 95 18.90 -3.07 -0.22
C VAL A 95 20.19 -3.50 -0.88
N LEU A 96 20.42 -4.82 -0.93
CA LEU A 96 21.39 -5.44 -1.83
C LEU A 96 20.63 -5.95 -3.05
N ARG A 97 21.09 -5.55 -4.24
CA ARG A 97 20.56 -6.08 -5.50
C ARG A 97 21.52 -7.10 -6.05
N THR A 98 20.98 -8.21 -6.53
CA THR A 98 21.77 -9.14 -7.33
C THR A 98 21.98 -8.53 -8.72
N PRO A 99 23.05 -8.91 -9.45
CA PRO A 99 23.31 -8.37 -10.79
C PRO A 99 22.19 -8.61 -11.82
N GLN A 100 21.19 -9.43 -11.48
CA GLN A 100 20.12 -9.89 -12.36
C GLN A 100 18.77 -9.20 -12.07
N GLY A 101 18.72 -8.18 -11.20
CA GLY A 101 17.49 -7.45 -10.85
C GLY A 101 17.68 -6.02 -10.32
#